data_AF-A0A662U0W3-F1
#
_entry.id   AF-A0A662U0W3-F1
#
_cell.length_a   1.000
_cell.length_b   1.000
_cell.length_c   1.000
_cell.angle_alpha   90.00
_cell.angle_beta   90.00
_cell.angle_gamma   90.00
#
_symmetry.space_group_name_H-M   'P 1'
#
loop_
_entity.id
_entity.type
_entity.pdbx_description
1 polymer ?
#
loop_
_entity_poly.entity_id
_entity_poly.type
_entity_poly.pdbx_seq_one_letter_code
_entity_poly.pdbx_strand_id
1 'polypeptide(L)'
;MGAIMACMVIIGKIEYIGPVLVLPHMVDLTLKSRAGFATRKLGPASLNPNGTLAPPPYPSLLGFVMRRKSVTEPQLVNYMWLIEALCTGLAITLVCLA
;
A
#
# COMPACT_ATOMS: atom_id res chain seq x y z
N MET A 1 -3.63 14.27 0.75
CA MET A 1 -4.07 13.38 -0.34
C MET A 1 -5.34 12.61 0.00
N GLY A 2 -5.41 11.83 1.09
CA GLY A 2 -6.60 11.01 1.41
C GLY A 2 -7.93 11.78 1.46
N ALA A 3 -7.97 12.95 2.10
CA ALA A 3 -9.18 13.79 2.11
C ALA A 3 -9.62 14.24 0.71
N ILE A 4 -8.66 14.58 -0.16
CA ILE A 4 -8.93 14.99 -1.54
C ILE A 4 -9.55 13.83 -2.33
N MET A 5 -8.98 12.62 -2.18
CA MET A 5 -9.53 11.41 -2.79
C MET A 5 -10.96 11.14 -2.30
N ALA A 6 -11.21 11.27 -1.00
CA ALA A 6 -12.55 11.11 -0.44
C ALA A 6 -13.55 12.13 -1.03
N CYS A 7 -13.16 13.40 -1.12
CA CYS A 7 -13.99 14.43 -1.76
C CYS A 7 -14.29 14.11 -3.22
N MET A 8 -13.31 13.68 -4.01
CA MET A 8 -13.51 13.31 -5.42
C MET A 8 -14.52 12.17 -5.55
N VAL A 9 -14.42 11.16 -4.70
CA VAL A 9 -15.29 9.98 -4.70
C VAL A 9 -16.74 10.33 -4.32
N ILE A 10 -16.93 11.17 -3.29
CA ILE A 10 -18.24 11.60 -2.82
C ILE A 10 -18.92 12.53 -3.85
N ILE A 11 -18.19 13.53 -4.35
CA ILE A 11 -18.72 14.47 -5.35
C ILE A 11 -19.08 13.72 -6.65
N GLY A 12 -18.25 12.74 -7.02
CA GLY A 12 -18.47 11.91 -8.19
C GLY A 12 -19.56 10.85 -8.05
N LYS A 13 -20.15 10.65 -6.87
CA LYS A 13 -21.14 9.58 -6.58
C LYS A 13 -20.64 8.17 -6.94
N ILE A 14 -19.35 7.92 -6.69
CA ILE A 14 -18.65 6.66 -6.97
C ILE A 14 -18.13 6.02 -5.67
N GLU A 15 -18.90 6.14 -4.59
CA GLU A 15 -18.53 5.77 -3.22
C GLU A 15 -18.15 4.30 -3.09
N TYR A 16 -18.72 3.43 -3.92
CA TYR A 16 -18.43 2.01 -3.96
C TYR A 16 -17.07 1.68 -4.62
N ILE A 17 -16.54 2.56 -5.47
CA ILE A 17 -15.25 2.37 -6.16
C ILE A 17 -14.08 2.90 -5.33
N GLY A 18 -14.29 3.99 -4.59
CA GLY A 18 -13.24 4.62 -3.76
C GLY A 18 -12.49 3.63 -2.84
N PRO A 19 -13.18 2.78 -2.07
CA PRO A 19 -12.54 1.77 -1.22
C PRO A 19 -11.69 0.76 -2.00
N VAL A 20 -12.08 0.40 -3.22
CA VAL A 20 -11.32 -0.53 -4.08
C VAL A 20 -9.98 0.07 -4.48
N LEU A 21 -9.96 1.36 -4.84
CA LEU A 21 -8.74 2.08 -5.21
C LEU A 21 -7.78 2.26 -4.02
N VAL A 22 -8.33 2.49 -2.82
CA VAL A 22 -7.54 2.72 -1.59
C VAL A 22 -7.23 1.41 -0.84
N LEU A 23 -7.68 0.26 -1.36
CA LEU A 23 -7.50 -1.05 -0.77
C LEU A 23 -6.06 -1.36 -0.31
N PRO A 24 -5.00 -1.17 -1.12
CA PRO A 24 -3.63 -1.45 -0.66
C PRO A 24 -3.23 -0.60 0.55
N HIS A 25 -3.69 0.66 0.61
CA HIS A 25 -3.45 1.53 1.77
C HIS A 25 -4.27 1.10 3.00
N MET A 26 -5.52 0.65 2.81
CA MET A 26 -6.33 0.11 3.90
C MET A 26 -5.72 -1.16 4.48
N VAL A 27 -5.21 -2.06 3.62
CA VAL A 27 -4.50 -3.27 4.05
C VAL A 27 -3.23 -2.90 4.82
N ASP A 28 -2.40 -1.99 4.29
CA ASP A 28 -1.19 -1.56 4.98
C ASP A 28 -1.49 -0.91 6.35
N LEU A 29 -2.52 -0.07 6.42
CA LEU A 29 -2.99 0.54 7.66
C LEU A 29 -3.47 -0.51 8.66
N THR A 30 -4.23 -1.51 8.20
CA THR A 30 -4.74 -2.61 9.04
C THR A 30 -3.62 -3.50 9.55
N LEU A 31 -2.58 -3.73 8.73
CA LEU A 31 -1.39 -4.45 9.17
C LEU A 31 -0.64 -3.65 10.25
N LYS A 32 -0.44 -2.35 10.02
CA LYS A 32 0.24 -1.47 10.98
C LYS A 32 -0.55 -1.26 12.27
N SER A 33 -1.88 -1.24 12.21
CA SER A 33 -2.72 -1.08 13.41
C SER A 33 -2.57 -2.27 14.37
N ARG A 34 -2.33 -3.49 13.86
CA ARG A 34 -2.03 -4.67 14.69
C ARG A 34 -0.74 -4.53 15.50
N ALA A 35 0.20 -3.70 15.05
CA ALA A 35 1.42 -3.39 15.79
C ALA A 35 1.22 -2.26 16.83
N GLY A 36 -0.01 -1.78 17.01
CA GLY A 36 -0.39 -0.86 18.08
C GLY A 36 0.14 0.56 17.88
N PHE A 37 0.12 1.09 16.65
CA PHE A 37 0.47 2.48 16.28
C PHE A 37 1.56 3.12 17.14
N ALA A 38 2.60 2.34 17.48
CA ALA A 38 3.61 2.81 18.40
C ALA A 38 4.35 3.94 17.69
N THR A 39 4.28 5.15 18.26
CA THR A 39 4.96 6.37 17.80
C THR A 39 6.47 6.30 18.05
N ARG A 40 7.08 5.13 17.81
CA ARG A 40 8.52 4.99 17.81
C ARG A 40 9.02 5.64 16.53
N LYS A 41 10.01 6.54 16.63
CA LYS A 41 10.74 7.04 15.46
C LYS A 41 11.31 5.82 14.73
N LEU A 42 10.65 5.43 13.66
CA LEU A 42 11.14 4.42 12.75
C LEU A 42 12.26 5.10 11.97
N GLY A 43 13.49 4.66 12.19
CA GLY A 43 14.65 5.16 11.45
C GLY A 43 14.50 4.90 9.94
N PRO A 44 15.45 5.39 9.13
CA PRO A 44 15.49 5.07 7.71
C PRO A 44 15.45 3.56 7.46
N ALA A 45 14.95 3.17 6.29
CA ALA A 45 14.95 1.77 5.89
C ALA A 45 16.37 1.20 6.01
N SER A 46 16.51 0.09 6.74
CA SER A 46 17.81 -0.55 6.90
C SER A 46 18.16 -1.28 5.60
N LEU A 47 19.41 -1.12 5.16
CA LEU A 47 19.94 -1.81 3.99
C LEU A 47 20.77 -3.00 4.44
N ASN A 48 20.60 -4.12 3.77
CA ASN A 48 21.49 -5.26 3.86
C ASN A 48 22.83 -4.94 3.17
N PRO A 49 23.92 -5.66 3.50
CA PRO A 49 25.24 -5.44 2.89
C PRO A 49 25.26 -5.56 1.35
N ASN A 50 24.28 -6.24 0.77
CA ASN A 50 24.12 -6.47 -0.66
C ASN A 50 23.28 -5.38 -1.37
N GLY A 51 22.92 -4.29 -0.68
CA GLY A 51 22.10 -3.20 -1.24
C GLY A 51 20.60 -3.49 -1.33
N THR A 52 20.13 -4.61 -0.77
CA THR A 52 18.68 -4.90 -0.65
C THR A 52 18.12 -4.30 0.64
N LEU A 53 16.82 -4.05 0.68
CA LEU A 53 16.16 -3.50 1.86
C LEU A 53 15.88 -4.61 2.89
N ALA A 54 16.15 -4.30 4.16
CA ALA A 54 15.81 -5.15 5.29
C ALA A 54 14.35 -4.90 5.74
N PRO A 55 13.57 -5.96 6.00
CA PRO A 55 12.16 -5.81 6.37
C PRO A 55 12.00 -5.12 7.73
N PRO A 56 10.99 -4.25 7.91
CA PRO A 56 10.70 -3.64 9.20
C PRO A 56 10.29 -4.69 10.25
N PRO A 57 10.52 -4.41 11.55
CA PRO A 57 10.20 -5.33 12.65
C PRO A 57 8.69 -5.45 12.93
N TYR A 58 7.84 -4.68 12.23
CA TYR A 58 6.39 -4.69 12.36
C TYR A 58 5.71 -5.15 11.06
N PRO A 59 4.48 -5.70 11.14
CA PRO A 59 3.67 -6.03 9.98
C PRO A 59 3.35 -4.77 9.14
N SER A 60 3.69 -4.82 7.87
CA SER A 60 3.32 -3.82 6.85
C SER A 60 3.26 -4.49 5.49
N LEU A 61 2.56 -3.88 4.53
CA LEU A 61 2.45 -4.40 3.18
C LEU A 61 3.85 -4.50 2.53
N LEU A 62 4.66 -3.45 2.69
CA LEU A 62 6.06 -3.43 2.24
C LEU A 62 6.87 -4.53 2.92
N GLY A 63 6.75 -4.66 4.24
CA GLY A 63 7.44 -5.70 5.00
C GLY A 63 7.05 -7.10 4.57
N PHE A 64 5.81 -7.33 4.11
CA PHE A 64 5.40 -8.61 3.55
C PHE A 64 6.14 -8.94 2.25
N VAL A 65 6.30 -7.97 1.34
CA VAL A 65 7.07 -8.14 0.11
C VAL A 65 8.54 -8.40 0.43
N MET A 66 9.14 -7.59 1.30
CA MET A 66 10.56 -7.67 1.68
C MET A 66 10.90 -8.97 2.44
N ARG A 67 9.97 -9.52 3.23
CA ARG A 67 10.15 -10.81 3.91
C ARG A 67 10.08 -11.99 2.94
N ARG A 68 9.33 -11.86 1.85
CA ARG A 68 9.17 -12.92 0.85
C ARG A 68 10.28 -12.91 -0.20
N LYS A 69 10.83 -11.73 -0.52
CA LYS A 69 11.92 -11.56 -1.47
C LYS A 69 12.86 -10.45 -1.01
N SER A 70 14.17 -10.70 -1.09
CA SER A 70 15.17 -9.63 -0.98
C SER A 70 15.06 -8.72 -2.20
N VAL A 71 14.67 -7.46 -1.99
CA VAL A 71 14.40 -6.50 -3.06
C VAL A 71 15.17 -5.20 -2.82
N THR A 72 15.58 -4.56 -3.91
CA THR A 72 16.08 -3.18 -3.87
C THR A 72 14.91 -2.20 -3.81
N GLU A 73 15.18 -0.94 -3.50
CA GLU A 73 14.13 0.10 -3.41
C GLU A 73 13.34 0.30 -4.71
N PRO A 74 13.98 0.39 -5.90
CA PRO A 74 13.23 0.48 -7.16
C PRO A 74 12.36 -0.75 -7.43
N GLN A 75 12.84 -1.94 -7.07
CA GLN A 75 12.07 -3.16 -7.22
C GLN A 75 10.85 -3.17 -6.31
N LEU A 76 11.00 -2.72 -5.06
CA LEU A 76 9.91 -2.62 -4.11
C LEU A 76 8.82 -1.64 -4.59
N VAL A 77 9.22 -0.48 -5.12
CA VAL A 77 8.30 0.49 -5.72
C VAL A 77 7.55 -0.12 -6.90
N ASN A 78 8.24 -0.83 -7.81
CA ASN A 78 7.59 -1.51 -8.93
C ASN A 78 6.55 -2.55 -8.46
N TYR A 79 6.83 -3.31 -7.40
CA TYR A 79 5.84 -4.23 -6.84
C TYR A 79 4.61 -3.50 -6.29
N MET A 80 4.79 -2.35 -5.63
CA MET A 80 3.67 -1.56 -5.13
C MET A 80 2.82 -0.97 -6.27
N TRP A 81 3.45 -0.42 -7.30
CA TRP A 81 2.75 0.06 -8.49
C TRP A 81 2.00 -1.05 -9.20
N LEU A 82 2.55 -2.27 -9.26
CA LEU A 82 1.84 -3.41 -9.84
C LEU A 82 0.58 -3.74 -9.03
N ILE A 83 0.65 -3.74 -7.70
CA ILE A 83 -0.52 -3.96 -6.83
C ILE A 83 -1.56 -2.86 -7.03
N GLU A 84 -1.15 -1.59 -7.09
CA GLU A 84 -2.05 -0.46 -7.34
C GLU A 84 -2.68 -0.53 -8.74
N ALA A 85 -1.91 -0.91 -9.76
CA ALA A 85 -2.39 -1.08 -11.13
C ALA A 85 -3.44 -2.20 -11.20
N LEU A 86 -3.26 -3.31 -10.47
CA LEU A 86 -4.25 -4.37 -10.39
C LEU A 86 -5.53 -3.90 -9.70
N CYS A 87 -5.43 -3.18 -8.58
CA CYS A 87 -6.61 -2.63 -7.90
C CYS A 87 -7.36 -1.62 -8.79
N THR A 88 -6.61 -0.80 -9.54
CA THR A 88 -7.18 0.16 -10.50
C THR A 88 -7.86 -0.56 -11.66
N GLY A 89 -7.25 -1.61 -12.21
CA GLY A 89 -7.86 -2.44 -13.24
C GLY A 89 -9.18 -3.06 -12.77
N LEU A 90 -9.21 -3.59 -11.54
CA LEU A 90 -10.43 -4.12 -10.92
C LEU A 90 -11.49 -3.03 -10.76
N ALA A 91 -11.11 -1.85 -10.27
CA ALA A 91 -12.02 -0.70 -10.13
C ALA A 91 -12.66 -0.32 -11.47
N ILE A 92 -11.87 -0.25 -12.55
CA ILE A 92 -12.37 0.03 -13.91
C ILE A 92 -13.34 -1.05 -14.36
N THR A 93 -13.02 -2.33 -14.18
CA THR A 93 -13.94 -3.41 -14.57
C THR A 93 -15.26 -3.34 -13.82
N LEU A 94 -15.24 -3.01 -12.53
CA LEU A 94 -16.46 -2.83 -11.72
C LEU A 94 -17.31 -1.66 -12.21
N VAL A 95 -16.67 -0.54 -12.60
CA VAL A 95 -17.37 0.61 -13.21
C VAL A 95 -18.03 0.21 -14.51
N CYS A 96 -17.34 -0.55 -15.38
CA CYS A 96 -17.88 -0.93 -16.69
C CYS A 96 -18.99 -1.97 -16.62
N LEU A 97 -19.11 -2.71 -15.51
CA LEU A 97 -20.12 -3.77 -15.31
C LEU A 97 -21.37 -3.28 -14.58
N ALA A 98 -21.33 -2.10 -13.97
CA ALA A 98 -22.42 -1.47 -13.22
C ALA A 98 -23.23 -0.51 -14.10
#